data_AF-T1C5F3-F1
#
_entry.id   AF-T1C5F3-F1
#
_cell.length_a   1.000
_cell.length_b   1.000
_cell.length_c   1.000
_cell.angle_alpha   90.00
_cell.angle_beta   90.00
_cell.angle_gamma   90.00
#
_symmetry.space_group_name_H-M   'P 1'
#
loop_
_entity.id
_entity.type
_entity.pdbx_description
1 polymer ?
#
loop_
_entity_poly.entity_id
_entity_poly.type
_entity_poly.pdbx_seq_one_letter_code
_entity_poly.pdbx_strand_id
1 'polypeptide(L)'
;MQSGQRTLDPAVDAIIRFAVEGKLKSSGNCSVRSVYEAIRGDCEAIGKSVPARETVLSRIKALKADPQCLPPEVAQEVRSRRRLVRGSAEAPHALCRVEIDHTLVDTHIVDARDRGPLGRP
;
A
#
# COMPACT_ATOMS: atom_id res chain seq x y z
N MET A 1 -14.07 -9.94 19.79
CA MET A 1 -15.05 -9.24 18.93
C MET A 1 -15.10 -9.97 17.59
N GLN A 2 -16.01 -10.95 17.44
CA GLN A 2 -16.17 -11.68 16.18
C GLN A 2 -16.92 -10.78 15.19
N SER A 3 -16.21 -10.33 14.16
CA SER A 3 -16.82 -9.56 13.07
C SER A 3 -17.61 -10.55 12.21
N GLY A 4 -18.92 -10.34 12.09
CA GLY A 4 -19.79 -11.20 11.27
C GLY A 4 -19.31 -11.25 9.83
N GLN A 5 -18.70 -12.36 9.42
CA GLN A 5 -18.44 -12.65 8.02
C GLN A 5 -19.80 -12.91 7.37
N ARG A 6 -20.39 -11.91 6.71
CA ARG A 6 -21.38 -12.21 5.68
C ARG A 6 -20.64 -12.94 4.57
N THR A 7 -20.80 -14.26 4.53
CA THR A 7 -20.17 -15.14 3.55
C THR A 7 -20.67 -14.74 2.17
N LEU A 8 -19.77 -14.19 1.36
CA LEU A 8 -20.04 -13.98 -0.05
C LEU A 8 -20.06 -15.35 -0.74
N ASP A 9 -20.88 -15.49 -1.78
CA ASP A 9 -20.85 -16.70 -2.61
C ASP A 9 -19.40 -16.96 -3.10
N PRO A 10 -18.86 -18.17 -2.93
CA PRO A 10 -17.46 -18.46 -3.27
C PRO A 10 -17.11 -18.14 -4.73
N ALA A 11 -18.05 -18.31 -5.67
CA ALA A 11 -17.81 -17.98 -7.07
C ALA A 11 -17.65 -16.46 -7.26
N VAL A 12 -18.45 -15.66 -6.56
CA VAL A 12 -18.35 -14.19 -6.61
C VAL A 12 -17.06 -13.71 -5.94
N ASP A 13 -16.66 -14.30 -4.80
CA ASP A 13 -15.40 -13.94 -4.13
C ASP A 13 -14.19 -14.29 -5.02
N ALA A 14 -14.24 -15.41 -5.74
CA ALA A 14 -13.23 -15.79 -6.72
C ALA A 14 -13.12 -14.79 -7.89
N ILE A 15 -14.25 -14.33 -8.44
CA ILE A 15 -14.29 -13.31 -9.49
C ILE A 15 -13.64 -12.00 -9.00
N ILE A 16 -14.02 -11.52 -7.81
CA ILE A 16 -13.42 -10.30 -7.23
C ILE A 16 -11.92 -10.49 -7.07
N ARG A 17 -11.50 -11.62 -6.48
CA ARG A 17 -10.09 -11.90 -6.21
C ARG A 17 -9.28 -11.90 -7.50
N PHE A 18 -9.75 -12.60 -8.53
CA PHE A 18 -9.09 -12.66 -9.83
C PHE A 18 -8.93 -11.26 -10.45
N ALA A 19 -10.01 -10.47 -10.50
CA ALA A 19 -9.98 -9.13 -11.06
C ALA A 19 -9.06 -8.16 -10.27
N VAL A 20 -9.04 -8.27 -8.95
CA VAL A 20 -8.18 -7.45 -8.09
C VAL A 20 -6.71 -7.84 -8.23
N GLU A 21 -6.39 -9.13 -8.14
CA GLU A 21 -5.01 -9.62 -8.27
C GLU A 21 -4.40 -9.25 -9.62
N GLY A 22 -5.14 -9.39 -10.73
CA GLY A 22 -4.65 -8.99 -12.04
C GLY A 22 -4.28 -7.50 -12.12
N LYS A 23 -5.13 -6.62 -11.58
CA LYS A 23 -4.88 -5.16 -11.57
C LYS A 23 -3.75 -4.78 -10.63
N LEU A 24 -3.69 -5.40 -9.45
CA LEU A 24 -2.63 -5.16 -8.47
C LEU A 24 -1.27 -5.62 -9.01
N LYS A 25 -1.18 -6.79 -9.63
CA LYS A 25 0.07 -7.27 -10.26
C LYS A 25 0.56 -6.34 -11.38
N SER A 26 -0.36 -5.72 -12.12
CA SER A 26 -0.01 -4.82 -13.23
C SER A 26 0.39 -3.40 -12.79
N SER A 27 -0.27 -2.82 -11.79
CA SER A 27 -0.12 -1.39 -11.46
C SER A 27 0.15 -1.07 -9.99
N GLY A 28 0.16 -2.09 -9.12
CA GLY A 28 0.28 -1.93 -7.66
C GLY A 28 -0.95 -1.31 -6.99
N ASN A 29 -1.96 -0.89 -7.76
CA ASN A 29 -3.13 -0.21 -7.24
C ASN A 29 -4.38 -0.60 -8.04
N CYS A 30 -5.54 -0.36 -7.45
CA CYS A 30 -6.83 -0.48 -8.13
C CYS A 30 -7.87 0.36 -7.38
N SER A 31 -8.80 0.93 -8.15
CA SER A 31 -9.96 1.65 -7.60
C SER A 31 -11.16 0.72 -7.52
N VAL A 32 -12.05 0.95 -6.54
CA VAL A 32 -13.30 0.18 -6.40
C VAL A 32 -14.11 0.22 -7.69
N ARG A 33 -14.21 1.39 -8.32
CA ARG A 33 -14.90 1.55 -9.62
C ARG A 33 -14.30 0.64 -10.69
N SER A 34 -12.97 0.65 -10.84
CA SER A 34 -12.31 -0.16 -11.88
C SER A 34 -12.51 -1.67 -11.70
N VAL A 35 -12.63 -2.13 -10.46
CA VAL A 35 -12.91 -3.54 -10.15
C VAL A 35 -14.40 -3.83 -10.35
N TYR A 36 -15.27 -2.93 -9.91
CA TYR A 36 -16.72 -3.08 -10.06
C TYR A 36 -17.15 -3.19 -11.52
N GLU A 37 -16.59 -2.38 -12.41
CA GLU A 37 -16.85 -2.49 -13.85
C GLU A 37 -16.29 -3.78 -14.46
N ALA A 38 -15.18 -4.33 -13.91
CA ALA A 38 -14.61 -5.58 -14.39
C ALA A 38 -15.45 -6.81 -14.00
N ILE A 39 -16.00 -6.83 -12.78
CA ILE A 39 -16.72 -8.01 -12.25
C ILE A 39 -18.20 -8.05 -12.61
N ARG A 40 -18.79 -6.94 -13.06
CA ARG A 40 -20.24 -6.85 -13.31
C ARG A 40 -20.70 -7.90 -14.31
N GLY A 41 -20.08 -7.93 -15.49
CA GLY A 41 -20.43 -8.88 -16.55
C GLY A 41 -20.19 -10.34 -16.13
N ASP A 42 -19.10 -10.61 -15.42
CA ASP A 42 -18.77 -11.96 -14.94
C ASP A 42 -19.79 -12.48 -13.92
N CYS A 43 -20.22 -11.63 -12.99
CA CYS A 43 -21.26 -11.98 -12.02
C CYS A 43 -22.62 -12.23 -12.70
N GLU A 44 -22.99 -11.37 -13.66
CA GLU A 44 -24.23 -11.51 -14.42
C GLU A 44 -24.23 -12.80 -15.27
N ALA A 45 -23.09 -13.14 -15.89
CA ALA A 45 -22.93 -14.34 -16.71
C ALA A 45 -23.13 -15.65 -15.90
N ILE A 46 -22.82 -15.64 -14.60
CA ILE A 46 -23.05 -16.78 -13.70
C ILE A 46 -24.39 -16.69 -12.95
N GLY A 47 -25.25 -15.74 -13.30
CA GLY A 47 -26.56 -15.53 -12.67
C GLY A 47 -26.49 -15.10 -11.20
N LYS A 48 -25.39 -14.45 -10.78
CA LYS A 48 -25.18 -13.98 -9.42
C LYS A 48 -25.30 -12.45 -9.34
N SER A 49 -25.75 -11.96 -8.20
CA SER A 49 -25.80 -10.52 -7.95
C SER A 49 -24.39 -9.95 -7.77
N VAL A 50 -24.19 -8.77 -8.32
CA VAL A 50 -22.94 -8.02 -8.13
C VAL A 50 -22.81 -7.64 -6.65
N PRO A 51 -21.66 -7.87 -6.01
CA PRO A 51 -21.44 -7.56 -4.61
C PRO A 51 -21.57 -6.06 -4.32
N ALA A 52 -21.91 -5.72 -3.07
CA ALA A 52 -21.90 -4.33 -2.61
C ALA A 52 -20.50 -3.69 -2.77
N ARG A 53 -20.46 -2.37 -3.01
CA ARG A 53 -19.20 -1.63 -3.19
C ARG A 53 -18.28 -1.75 -1.98
N GLU A 54 -18.84 -1.77 -0.78
CA GLU A 54 -18.13 -1.93 0.49
C GLU A 54 -17.47 -3.30 0.59
N THR A 55 -18.12 -4.35 0.07
CA THR A 55 -17.54 -5.70 -0.02
C THR A 55 -16.34 -5.69 -0.95
N VAL A 56 -16.47 -5.10 -2.15
CA VAL A 56 -15.35 -4.97 -3.10
C VAL A 56 -14.20 -4.18 -2.48
N LEU A 57 -14.48 -3.06 -1.81
CA LEU A 57 -13.48 -2.24 -1.12
C LEU A 57 -12.76 -3.04 -0.02
N SER A 58 -13.49 -3.82 0.77
CA SER A 58 -12.91 -4.68 1.81
C SER A 58 -11.95 -5.72 1.23
N ARG A 59 -12.32 -6.36 0.11
CA ARG A 59 -11.47 -7.33 -0.61
C ARG A 59 -10.22 -6.68 -1.20
N ILE A 60 -10.36 -5.50 -1.80
CA ILE A 60 -9.23 -4.72 -2.30
C ILE A 60 -8.25 -4.40 -1.15
N LYS A 61 -8.75 -3.95 0.00
CA LYS A 61 -7.89 -3.65 1.16
C LYS A 61 -7.16 -4.89 1.69
N ALA A 62 -7.84 -6.03 1.74
CA ALA A 62 -7.24 -7.29 2.17
C ALA A 62 -6.13 -7.75 1.20
N LEU A 63 -6.38 -7.69 -0.12
CA LEU A 63 -5.38 -8.10 -1.12
C LEU A 63 -4.21 -7.11 -1.24
N LYS A 64 -4.45 -5.80 -1.08
CA LYS A 64 -3.38 -4.79 -0.99
C LYS A 64 -2.49 -4.94 0.25
N ALA A 65 -3.00 -5.60 1.29
CA ALA A 65 -2.23 -5.90 2.49
C ALA A 65 -1.27 -7.08 2.30
N ASP A 66 -1.47 -7.90 1.26
CA ASP A 66 -0.65 -9.06 0.94
C ASP A 66 0.42 -8.69 -0.11
N PRO A 67 1.72 -8.69 0.27
CA PRO A 67 2.81 -8.41 -0.66
C PRO A 67 2.86 -9.34 -1.88
N GLN A 68 2.29 -10.55 -1.81
CA GLN A 68 2.28 -11.50 -2.93
C GLN A 68 1.37 -11.06 -4.07
N CYS A 69 0.40 -10.19 -3.79
CA CYS A 69 -0.53 -9.66 -4.79
C CYS A 69 0.02 -8.42 -5.52
N LEU A 70 1.21 -7.94 -5.15
CA LEU A 70 1.74 -6.64 -5.58
C LEU A 70 3.01 -6.80 -6.45
N PRO A 71 3.35 -5.78 -7.26
CA PRO A 71 4.62 -5.74 -7.97
C PRO A 71 5.79 -5.69 -6.98
N PRO A 72 7.00 -6.15 -7.36
CA PRO A 72 8.14 -6.26 -6.43
C PRO A 72 8.47 -4.99 -5.64
N GLU A 73 8.47 -3.83 -6.31
CA GLU A 73 8.77 -2.52 -5.71
C GLU A 73 7.77 -2.15 -4.62
N VAL A 74 6.47 -2.26 -4.93
CA VAL A 74 5.38 -1.97 -3.99
C VAL A 74 5.34 -3.01 -2.87
N ALA A 75 5.60 -4.28 -3.20
CA ALA A 75 5.66 -5.37 -2.22
C ALA A 75 6.80 -5.16 -1.20
N GLN A 76 7.94 -4.62 -1.62
CA GLN A 76 9.03 -4.25 -0.72
C GLN A 76 8.62 -3.12 0.24
N GLU A 77 7.94 -2.10 -0.26
CA GLU A 77 7.43 -0.99 0.56
C GLU A 77 6.37 -1.47 1.58
N VAL A 78 5.44 -2.32 1.16
CA VAL A 78 4.43 -2.89 2.07
C VAL A 78 5.10 -3.74 3.16
N ARG A 79 6.14 -4.51 2.80
CA ARG A 79 6.94 -5.27 3.78
C ARG A 79 7.69 -4.37 4.75
N SER A 80 8.32 -3.30 4.28
CA SER A 80 9.08 -2.39 5.15
C SER A 80 8.17 -1.66 6.14
N ARG A 81 7.02 -1.14 5.67
CA ARG A 81 6.00 -0.49 6.52
C ARG A 81 5.43 -1.42 7.60
N ARG A 82 5.36 -2.73 7.34
CA ARG A 82 4.83 -3.74 8.28
C ARG A 82 5.89 -4.41 9.13
N ARG A 83 7.18 -4.12 8.93
CA ARG A 83 8.24 -4.69 9.74
C ARG A 83 8.28 -3.96 11.08
N LEU A 84 7.70 -4.55 12.11
CA LEU A 84 8.01 -4.17 13.49
C LEU A 84 9.47 -4.52 13.76
N VAL A 85 10.35 -3.54 13.64
CA VAL A 85 11.73 -3.66 14.07
C VAL A 85 11.76 -3.40 15.57
N ARG A 86 11.94 -4.45 16.39
CA ARG A 86 12.41 -4.26 17.77
C ARG A 86 13.87 -3.81 17.68
N GLY A 87 14.08 -2.49 17.66
CA GLY A 87 15.42 -1.93 17.81
C GLY A 87 15.80 -1.90 19.28
N SER A 88 16.95 -2.47 19.65
CA SER A 88 17.65 -2.06 20.88
C SER A 88 18.69 -1.03 20.49
N ALA A 89 18.74 0.08 21.24
CA ALA A 89 19.74 1.11 21.09
C ALA A 89 20.53 1.24 22.39
N GLU A 90 21.39 0.25 22.63
CA GLU A 90 22.26 0.27 23.81
C GLU A 90 23.33 1.35 23.65
N ALA A 91 23.43 2.20 24.67
CA ALA A 91 24.42 3.27 24.74
C ALA A 91 25.02 3.36 26.16
N PRO A 92 25.94 2.46 26.54
CA PRO A 92 26.36 2.27 27.94
C PRO A 92 27.17 3.44 28.53
N HIS A 93 27.73 4.33 27.71
CA HIS A 93 28.41 5.53 28.18
C HIS A 93 28.26 6.69 27.18
N ALA A 94 28.55 7.92 27.62
CA ALA A 94 28.50 9.09 26.75
C ALA A 94 29.34 8.87 25.48
N LEU A 95 28.81 9.31 24.34
CA LEU A 95 29.42 9.23 23.01
C LEU A 95 29.72 7.79 22.50
N CYS A 96 29.25 6.73 23.15
CA CYS A 96 29.43 5.36 22.64
C CYS A 96 28.67 5.07 21.34
N ARG A 97 27.64 5.89 21.04
CA ARG A 97 26.86 5.87 19.81
C ARG A 97 26.54 7.31 19.44
N VAL A 98 26.97 7.72 18.26
CA VAL A 98 26.64 9.02 17.66
C VAL A 98 25.89 8.72 16.38
N GLU A 99 24.67 9.22 16.29
CA GLU A 99 23.84 9.10 15.09
C GLU A 99 23.77 10.45 14.43
N ILE A 100 24.11 10.48 13.15
CA ILE A 100 23.95 11.65 12.30
C ILE A 100 22.71 11.39 11.47
N ASP A 101 21.60 12.00 11.87
CA ASP A 101 20.41 12.00 11.05
C ASP A 101 20.52 13.09 9.98
N HIS A 102 20.13 12.76 8.75
CA HIS A 102 20.04 13.72 7.67
C HIS A 102 18.56 14.06 7.47
N THR A 103 18.18 15.27 7.87
CA THR A 103 16.84 15.77 7.60
C THR A 103 16.88 16.52 6.28
N LEU A 104 16.09 16.05 5.29
CA LEU A 104 15.86 16.83 4.08
C LEU A 104 15.07 18.09 4.44
N VAL A 105 15.60 19.24 4.06
CA VAL A 105 14.93 20.53 4.23
C VAL A 105 14.81 21.18 2.86
N ASP A 106 13.58 21.57 2.50
CA ASP A 106 13.30 22.30 1.26
C ASP A 106 13.57 23.79 1.46
N THR A 107 14.85 24.17 1.38
CA THR A 107 15.31 25.55 1.56
C THR A 107 16.37 25.91 0.53
N HIS A 108 16.24 27.11 -0.03
CA HIS A 108 17.33 27.72 -0.78
C HIS A 108 18.39 28.25 0.19
N ILE A 109 19.58 27.66 0.15
CA ILE A 109 20.74 28.17 0.87
C ILE A 109 21.36 29.27 0.00
N VAL A 110 21.52 30.47 0.55
CA VAL A 110 22.12 31.61 -0.14
C VAL A 110 23.25 32.21 0.67
N ASP A 111 24.21 32.83 -0.01
CA ASP A 111 25.27 33.59 0.65
C ASP A 111 24.69 34.80 1.40
N ALA A 112 25.27 35.13 2.54
CA ALA A 112 24.75 36.19 3.40
C ALA A 112 25.00 37.60 2.86
N ARG A 113 26.03 37.80 2.02
CA ARG A 113 26.45 39.10 1.49
C ARG A 113 25.81 39.40 0.15
N ASP A 114 25.88 38.47 -0.80
CA ASP A 114 25.42 38.70 -2.18
C ASP A 114 24.08 38.00 -2.50
N ARG A 115 23.57 37.16 -1.59
CA ARG A 115 22.34 36.37 -1.75
C ARG A 115 22.37 35.42 -2.96
N GLY A 116 23.56 35.10 -3.49
CA GLY A 116 23.76 34.09 -4.51
C GLY A 116 23.50 32.68 -3.98
N PRO A 117 23.06 31.73 -4.83
CA PRO A 117 22.77 30.36 -4.40
C PRO A 117 24.04 29.62 -3.99
N LEU A 118 23.97 28.93 -2.84
CA LEU A 118 25.01 28.02 -2.36
C LEU A 118 24.61 26.58 -2.69
N GLY A 119 25.23 26.00 -3.72
CA GLY A 119 24.96 24.62 -4.18
C GLY A 119 24.33 24.57 -5.58
N ARG A 120 23.81 23.39 -5.98
CA ARG A 120 23.02 23.27 -7.22
C ARG A 120 21.58 23.70 -6.95
N PRO A 121 20.95 24.46 -7.87
CA PRO A 121 19.53 24.79 -7.79
C PRO A 121 18.65 23.55 -7.96
#